data_AF-A0A4Q3YAJ0-F1
#
_entry.id   AF-A0A4Q3YAJ0-F1
#
_cell.length_a   1.000
_cell.length_b   1.000
_cell.length_c   1.000
_cell.angle_alpha   90.00
_cell.angle_beta   90.00
_cell.angle_gamma   90.00
#
_symmetry.space_group_name_H-M   'P 1'
#
loop_
_entity.id
_entity.type
_entity.pdbx_description
1 polymer ?
#
loop_
_entity_poly.entity_id
_entity_poly.type
_entity_poly.pdbx_seq_one_letter_code
_entity_poly.pdbx_strand_id
1 'polypeptide(L)'
;MKPLAFTLPPLVQVSWASPTLRQRWGEVFAGAPLALAQRWIDAIGRRELPAAIFPVRPFDLPILMRAALAFGLEVRPLDDSHRFLGRMGWRAPALSLVVAAGCTTVVDAIVERLGEADEAGFLMEAGWPKCCATARASSGAASPIWAFIRSTEASAQPVGAKPLSWHPLLRTLGINLLPHVPCGPDCAPSIRHAQRLASTEEVDEVLSWSVNWSALHGLTEIFLPVSKILHDIDPTADTHRFVLAGDLPEETPFGLVAPYREPSRRPLRTTKSFQRGIATPRENPLPRVPPLARVAQPLPRSLPPEPAILEGVAEGWPAMEKWTLPNLARRFGKREIKLHRDEATRQSCFVDFAAALQREEGENWYLVDFGFERDAPDMLADFTLPDCLRSWHDDLPLAERPALLSLYIGGPGSGVPVHFDLLYTCGFNTLFSGRKHWYFCPPSTLAEWFEPTADLFDPDVRDKLRLKGLRLYEHIQSPGETLFVPSGWWHQTRVLETSIALTGNIVNSWNAEKVREAARSAEHPVLRKIGAMLIRSIEASE
;
A
#
# COMPACT_ATOMS: atom_id res chain seq x y z
N MET A 1 23.77 -12.95 -17.89
CA MET A 1 24.07 -13.43 -16.52
C MET A 1 25.50 -13.94 -16.49
N LYS A 2 26.36 -13.38 -15.64
CA LYS A 2 27.71 -13.93 -15.38
C LYS A 2 27.62 -14.77 -14.10
N PRO A 3 27.69 -16.11 -14.18
CA PRO A 3 27.71 -16.94 -12.98
C PRO A 3 29.00 -16.67 -12.19
N LEU A 4 28.90 -16.66 -10.86
CA LEU A 4 30.06 -16.51 -9.98
C LEU A 4 30.72 -17.88 -9.76
N ALA A 5 32.05 -17.88 -9.64
CA ALA A 5 32.86 -19.10 -9.51
C ALA A 5 32.93 -19.62 -8.06
N PHE A 6 31.78 -19.77 -7.39
CA PHE A 6 31.68 -20.44 -6.09
C PHE A 6 30.38 -21.26 -6.01
N THR A 7 30.27 -22.12 -5.01
CA THR A 7 29.04 -22.86 -4.71
C THR A 7 28.73 -22.73 -3.23
N LEU A 8 27.45 -22.64 -2.89
CA LEU A 8 27.01 -22.68 -1.50
C LEU A 8 26.75 -24.14 -1.09
N PRO A 9 26.86 -24.46 0.22
CA PRO A 9 26.39 -25.74 0.73
C PRO A 9 24.90 -25.94 0.42
N PRO A 10 24.45 -27.18 0.18
CA PRO A 10 23.04 -27.48 -0.01
C PRO A 10 22.19 -26.96 1.15
N LEU A 11 21.21 -26.12 0.82
CA LEU A 11 20.28 -25.49 1.74
C LEU A 11 18.88 -25.64 1.18
N VAL A 12 17.97 -26.15 2.01
CA VAL A 12 16.52 -26.04 1.79
C VAL A 12 15.89 -25.81 3.15
N GLN A 13 15.28 -24.66 3.34
CA GLN A 13 14.57 -24.30 4.56
C GLN A 13 13.17 -23.82 4.21
N VAL A 14 12.16 -24.42 4.84
CA VAL A 14 10.77 -23.98 4.74
C VAL A 14 10.36 -23.36 6.07
N SER A 15 9.96 -22.10 6.02
CA SER A 15 9.44 -21.34 7.15
C SER A 15 7.95 -21.10 6.94
N TRP A 16 7.14 -21.42 7.93
CA TRP A 16 5.68 -21.33 7.84
C TRP A 16 5.20 -20.06 8.52
N ALA A 17 4.16 -19.42 7.96
CA ALA A 17 3.62 -18.19 8.55
C ALA A 17 2.95 -18.43 9.92
N SER A 18 2.49 -19.65 10.20
CA SER A 18 2.00 -20.05 11.53
C SER A 18 2.17 -21.55 11.78
N PRO A 19 2.14 -22.00 13.06
CA PRO A 19 2.13 -23.42 13.40
C PRO A 19 0.93 -24.18 12.81
N THR A 20 -0.24 -23.54 12.74
CA THR A 20 -1.46 -24.13 12.16
C THR A 20 -1.31 -24.38 10.66
N LEU A 21 -0.72 -23.41 9.94
CA LEU A 21 -0.41 -23.56 8.52
C LEU A 21 0.63 -24.65 8.29
N ARG A 22 1.65 -24.74 9.16
CA ARG A 22 2.61 -25.85 9.13
C ARG A 22 1.94 -27.21 9.30
N GLN A 23 0.97 -27.33 10.20
CA GLN A 23 0.28 -28.59 10.45
C GLN A 23 -0.53 -29.02 9.23
N ARG A 24 -1.30 -28.10 8.62
CA ARG A 24 -2.11 -28.40 7.43
C ARG A 24 -1.26 -28.64 6.19
N TRP A 25 -0.43 -27.68 5.83
CA TRP A 25 0.27 -27.66 4.54
C TRP A 25 1.59 -28.43 4.57
N GLY A 26 2.16 -28.66 5.75
CA GLY A 26 3.38 -29.46 5.90
C GLY A 26 3.20 -30.91 5.45
N GLU A 27 2.04 -31.51 5.72
CA GLU A 27 1.73 -32.87 5.26
C GLU A 27 1.56 -32.92 3.74
N VAL A 28 0.87 -31.94 3.15
CA VAL A 28 0.73 -31.80 1.69
C VAL A 28 2.10 -31.69 1.03
N PHE A 29 2.99 -30.83 1.54
CA PHE A 29 4.34 -30.66 1.01
C PHE A 29 5.17 -31.94 1.13
N ALA A 30 5.00 -32.70 2.21
CA ALA A 30 5.71 -33.95 2.42
C ALA A 30 5.16 -35.12 1.57
N GLY A 31 3.87 -35.11 1.24
CA GLY A 31 3.19 -36.16 0.48
C GLY A 31 3.15 -35.93 -1.03
N ALA A 32 3.14 -34.67 -1.46
CA ALA A 32 3.04 -34.28 -2.87
C ALA A 32 4.07 -34.95 -3.79
N PRO A 33 5.37 -35.11 -3.42
CA PRO A 33 6.35 -35.74 -4.30
C PRO A 33 5.99 -37.18 -4.67
N LEU A 34 5.51 -37.98 -3.70
CA LEU A 34 5.08 -39.36 -3.94
C LEU A 34 3.83 -39.40 -4.81
N ALA A 35 2.83 -38.56 -4.51
CA ALA A 35 1.60 -38.48 -5.29
C ALA A 35 1.89 -38.11 -6.75
N LEU A 36 2.72 -37.09 -6.98
CA LEU A 36 3.13 -36.67 -8.32
C LEU A 36 3.94 -37.75 -9.06
N ALA A 37 4.85 -38.45 -8.36
CA ALA A 37 5.59 -39.56 -8.94
C ALA A 37 4.68 -40.70 -9.42
N GLN A 38 3.65 -41.06 -8.63
CA GLN A 38 2.65 -42.05 -9.05
C GLN A 38 1.90 -41.59 -10.31
N ARG A 39 1.55 -40.30 -10.39
CA ARG A 39 0.88 -39.74 -11.57
C ARG A 39 1.74 -39.77 -12.82
N TRP A 40 3.04 -39.55 -12.70
CA TRP A 40 3.95 -39.71 -13.83
C TRP A 40 4.02 -41.18 -14.28
N ILE A 41 4.06 -42.14 -13.36
CA ILE A 41 4.02 -43.57 -13.70
C ILE A 41 2.71 -43.93 -14.40
N ASP A 42 1.56 -43.47 -13.89
CA ASP A 42 0.26 -43.69 -14.52
C ASP A 42 0.23 -43.11 -15.95
N ALA A 43 0.73 -41.89 -16.13
CA ALA A 43 0.79 -41.23 -17.43
C ALA A 43 1.73 -41.95 -18.41
N ILE A 44 2.85 -42.52 -17.94
CA ILE A 44 3.70 -43.39 -18.75
C ILE A 44 2.95 -44.66 -19.14
N GLY A 45 2.21 -45.26 -18.21
CA GLY A 45 1.40 -46.46 -18.45
C GLY A 45 0.32 -46.23 -19.50
N ARG A 46 -0.29 -45.04 -19.51
CA ARG A 46 -1.24 -44.57 -20.54
C ARG A 46 -0.58 -44.06 -21.82
N ARG A 47 0.75 -44.12 -21.92
CA ARG A 47 1.55 -43.63 -23.06
C ARG A 47 1.39 -42.13 -23.33
N GLU A 48 1.04 -41.36 -22.32
CA GLU A 48 0.97 -39.89 -22.37
C GLU A 48 2.36 -39.27 -22.19
N LEU A 49 3.26 -39.99 -21.51
CA LEU A 49 4.67 -39.66 -21.34
C LEU A 49 5.55 -40.88 -21.70
N PRO A 50 6.73 -40.68 -22.32
CA PRO A 50 7.62 -41.79 -22.65
C PRO A 50 8.41 -42.30 -21.43
N ALA A 51 8.85 -41.37 -20.57
CA ALA A 51 9.58 -41.62 -19.34
C ALA A 51 9.52 -40.40 -18.43
N ALA A 52 9.96 -40.57 -17.19
CA ALA A 52 10.18 -39.46 -16.25
C ALA A 52 11.38 -39.76 -15.34
N ILE A 53 12.13 -38.72 -14.98
CA ILE A 53 13.23 -38.79 -13.99
C ILE A 53 12.89 -37.88 -12.81
N PHE A 54 12.92 -38.44 -11.61
CA PHE A 54 12.52 -37.72 -10.40
C PHE A 54 13.18 -38.27 -9.13
N PRO A 55 13.29 -37.44 -8.07
CA PRO A 55 13.75 -37.90 -6.77
C PRO A 55 12.66 -38.67 -6.03
N VAL A 56 13.06 -39.67 -5.25
CA VAL A 56 12.19 -40.51 -4.43
C VAL A 56 12.86 -40.82 -3.09
N ARG A 57 12.08 -40.87 -2.00
CA ARG A 57 12.59 -41.36 -0.71
C ARG A 57 12.77 -42.88 -0.80
N PRO A 58 13.83 -43.47 -0.23
CA PRO A 58 14.06 -44.92 -0.31
C PRO A 58 12.84 -45.77 0.11
N PHE A 59 12.08 -45.31 1.11
CA PHE A 59 10.89 -46.00 1.61
C PHE A 59 9.67 -45.92 0.68
N ASP A 60 9.62 -44.95 -0.24
CA ASP A 60 8.53 -44.81 -1.21
C ASP A 60 8.79 -45.63 -2.49
N LEU A 61 10.04 -46.00 -2.75
CA LEU A 61 10.45 -46.72 -3.95
C LEU A 61 9.67 -48.03 -4.18
N PRO A 62 9.45 -48.90 -3.17
CA PRO A 62 8.67 -50.13 -3.36
C PRO A 62 7.22 -49.88 -3.80
N ILE A 63 6.61 -48.77 -3.37
CA ILE A 63 5.24 -48.39 -3.75
C ILE A 63 5.20 -48.04 -5.24
N LEU A 64 6.17 -47.23 -5.69
CA LEU A 64 6.28 -46.81 -7.08
C LEU A 64 6.66 -47.95 -8.01
N MET A 65 7.58 -48.84 -7.61
CA MET A 65 7.91 -50.05 -8.37
C MET A 65 6.68 -50.94 -8.57
N ARG A 66 5.86 -51.12 -7.52
CA ARG A 66 4.62 -51.90 -7.62
C ARG A 66 3.61 -51.25 -8.58
N ALA A 67 3.45 -49.92 -8.51
CA ALA A 67 2.59 -49.18 -9.43
C ALA A 67 3.05 -49.31 -10.88
N ALA A 68 4.36 -49.21 -11.13
CA ALA A 68 4.95 -49.35 -12.45
C ALA A 68 4.78 -50.76 -13.03
N LEU A 69 4.96 -51.80 -12.22
CA LEU A 69 4.77 -53.19 -12.63
C LEU A 69 3.36 -53.47 -13.16
N ALA A 70 2.33 -52.80 -12.64
CA ALA A 70 0.96 -52.94 -13.13
C ALA A 70 0.80 -52.54 -14.61
N PHE A 71 1.69 -51.68 -15.10
CA PHE A 71 1.75 -51.23 -16.49
C PHE A 71 2.88 -51.89 -17.29
N GLY A 72 3.61 -52.85 -16.72
CA GLY A 72 4.81 -53.42 -17.33
C GLY A 72 5.97 -52.43 -17.46
N LEU A 73 6.00 -51.43 -16.59
CA LEU A 73 7.05 -50.41 -16.54
C LEU A 73 8.09 -50.74 -15.47
N GLU A 74 9.25 -50.12 -15.62
CA GLU A 74 10.36 -50.20 -14.70
C GLU A 74 10.59 -48.86 -13.99
N VAL A 75 10.97 -48.91 -12.71
CA VAL A 75 11.47 -47.77 -11.95
C VAL A 75 12.86 -48.15 -11.43
N ARG A 76 13.90 -47.57 -12.03
CA ARG A 76 15.30 -47.92 -11.76
C ARG A 76 16.04 -46.78 -11.06
N PRO A 77 16.69 -47.01 -9.90
CA PRO A 77 17.63 -46.06 -9.30
C PRO A 77 18.81 -45.77 -10.24
N LEU A 78 19.28 -44.52 -10.23
CA LEU A 78 20.44 -44.08 -11.00
C LEU A 78 21.66 -43.93 -10.07
N ASP A 79 22.76 -44.61 -10.39
CA ASP A 79 23.92 -44.82 -9.51
C ASP A 79 24.72 -43.55 -9.12
N ASP A 80 24.51 -42.40 -9.81
CA ASP A 80 25.22 -41.13 -9.55
C ASP A 80 24.26 -39.97 -9.19
N SER A 81 23.21 -40.31 -8.43
CA SER A 81 22.09 -39.44 -8.02
C SER A 81 22.47 -38.00 -7.62
N HIS A 82 23.58 -37.78 -6.91
CA HIS A 82 24.03 -36.45 -6.49
C HIS A 82 24.41 -35.51 -7.65
N ARG A 83 25.00 -36.04 -8.72
CA ARG A 83 25.36 -35.26 -9.91
C ARG A 83 24.13 -34.86 -10.73
N PHE A 84 23.06 -35.66 -10.66
CA PHE A 84 21.82 -35.46 -11.42
C PHE A 84 20.84 -34.52 -10.75
N LEU A 85 20.77 -34.50 -9.42
CA LEU A 85 19.91 -33.57 -8.67
C LEU A 85 20.19 -32.12 -9.10
N GLY A 86 21.46 -31.73 -9.20
CA GLY A 86 21.87 -30.42 -9.71
C GLY A 86 21.41 -30.17 -11.15
N ARG A 87 21.70 -31.08 -12.09
CA ARG A 87 21.35 -30.96 -13.53
C ARG A 87 19.85 -30.81 -13.77
N MET A 88 19.05 -31.54 -12.99
CA MET A 88 17.60 -31.60 -13.12
C MET A 88 16.85 -30.57 -12.24
N GLY A 89 17.59 -29.73 -11.50
CA GLY A 89 17.04 -28.67 -10.67
C GLY A 89 16.31 -29.14 -9.41
N TRP A 90 16.66 -30.32 -8.92
CA TRP A 90 16.10 -30.89 -7.70
C TRP A 90 17.05 -30.62 -6.52
N ARG A 91 16.50 -30.24 -5.37
CA ARG A 91 17.20 -30.38 -4.09
C ARG A 91 16.41 -31.31 -3.20
N ALA A 92 16.74 -32.58 -3.31
CA ALA A 92 16.04 -33.61 -2.56
C ALA A 92 16.52 -33.59 -1.09
N PRO A 93 15.64 -33.97 -0.13
CA PRO A 93 16.04 -34.21 1.25
C PRO A 93 17.22 -35.19 1.33
N ALA A 94 18.00 -35.11 2.40
CA ALA A 94 19.09 -36.06 2.67
C ALA A 94 18.59 -37.51 2.50
N LEU A 95 19.38 -38.34 1.82
CA LEU A 95 19.12 -39.77 1.54
C LEU A 95 18.06 -40.06 0.45
N SER A 96 17.65 -39.09 -0.36
CA SER A 96 16.77 -39.37 -1.51
C SER A 96 17.53 -40.02 -2.67
N LEU A 97 16.87 -40.93 -3.39
CA LEU A 97 17.37 -41.54 -4.62
C LEU A 97 16.83 -40.80 -5.83
N VAL A 98 17.56 -40.79 -6.94
CA VAL A 98 17.02 -40.36 -8.25
C VAL A 98 16.69 -41.62 -9.04
N VAL A 99 15.48 -41.69 -9.58
CA VAL A 99 15.01 -42.83 -10.38
C VAL A 99 14.60 -42.40 -11.78
N ALA A 100 14.76 -43.31 -12.73
CA ALA A 100 14.11 -43.24 -14.04
C ALA A 100 12.94 -44.22 -14.08
N ALA A 101 11.78 -43.73 -14.52
CA ALA A 101 10.58 -44.53 -14.75
C ALA A 101 10.26 -44.56 -16.24
N GLY A 102 9.98 -45.75 -16.79
CA GLY A 102 9.74 -45.94 -18.22
C GLY A 102 9.58 -47.41 -18.59
N CYS A 103 9.37 -47.71 -19.87
CA CYS A 103 9.57 -49.08 -20.35
C CYS A 103 11.08 -49.42 -20.32
N THR A 104 11.42 -50.70 -20.12
CA THR A 104 12.82 -51.14 -19.94
C THR A 104 13.75 -50.63 -21.03
N THR A 105 13.33 -50.66 -22.30
CA THR A 105 14.15 -50.13 -23.41
C THR A 105 14.45 -48.64 -23.31
N VAL A 106 13.51 -47.84 -22.81
CA VAL A 106 13.71 -46.39 -22.61
C VAL A 106 14.55 -46.14 -21.36
N VAL A 107 14.35 -46.91 -20.29
CA VAL A 107 15.17 -46.80 -19.07
C VAL A 107 16.62 -47.19 -19.37
N ASP A 108 16.85 -48.26 -20.14
CA ASP A 108 18.18 -48.65 -20.60
C ASP A 108 18.82 -47.54 -21.43
N ALA A 109 18.10 -46.95 -22.39
CA ALA A 109 18.60 -45.82 -23.17
C ALA A 109 18.94 -44.59 -22.28
N ILE A 110 18.13 -44.29 -21.27
CA ILE A 110 18.42 -43.21 -20.30
C ILE A 110 19.72 -43.52 -19.53
N VAL A 111 19.94 -44.77 -19.12
CA VAL A 111 21.13 -45.21 -18.38
C VAL A 111 22.37 -45.25 -19.27
N GLU A 112 22.26 -45.66 -20.53
CA GLU A 112 23.40 -45.68 -21.47
C GLU A 112 23.89 -44.26 -21.80
N ARG A 113 22.95 -43.32 -21.96
CA ARG A 113 23.28 -41.91 -22.22
C ARG A 113 23.74 -41.15 -20.97
N LEU A 114 23.74 -41.83 -19.82
CA LEU A 114 24.08 -41.27 -18.53
C LEU A 114 25.58 -41.00 -18.45
N GLY A 115 25.98 -39.77 -18.78
CA GLY A 115 27.40 -39.36 -18.85
C GLY A 115 27.84 -38.84 -20.21
N GLU A 116 26.98 -38.93 -21.23
CA GLU A 116 27.21 -38.28 -22.53
C GLU A 116 27.24 -36.75 -22.39
N ALA A 117 27.94 -36.10 -23.33
CA ALA A 117 28.01 -34.64 -23.43
C ALA A 117 26.73 -34.02 -24.06
N ASP A 118 25.91 -34.82 -24.76
CA ASP A 118 24.66 -34.37 -25.39
C ASP A 118 23.52 -34.24 -24.37
N GLU A 119 23.52 -33.12 -23.64
CA GLU A 119 22.50 -32.82 -22.63
C GLU A 119 21.09 -32.74 -23.23
N ALA A 120 20.93 -32.16 -24.42
CA ALA A 120 19.62 -32.02 -25.05
C ALA A 120 19.06 -33.40 -25.45
N GLY A 121 19.87 -34.26 -26.06
CA GLY A 121 19.49 -35.62 -26.40
C GLY A 121 19.09 -36.43 -25.19
N PHE A 122 19.89 -36.40 -24.12
CA PHE A 122 19.57 -37.06 -22.86
C PHE A 122 18.22 -36.61 -22.28
N LEU A 123 17.96 -35.30 -22.22
CA LEU A 123 16.70 -34.77 -21.66
C LEU A 123 15.48 -35.18 -22.51
N MET A 124 15.63 -35.27 -23.83
CA MET A 124 14.57 -35.76 -24.70
C MET A 124 14.24 -37.23 -24.45
N GLU A 125 15.25 -38.09 -24.23
CA GLU A 125 15.02 -39.49 -23.81
C GLU A 125 14.34 -39.57 -22.43
N ALA A 126 14.70 -38.64 -21.53
CA ALA A 126 14.05 -38.48 -20.22
C ALA A 126 12.62 -37.90 -20.30
N GLY A 127 12.06 -37.74 -21.51
CA GLY A 127 10.69 -37.31 -21.75
C GLY A 127 10.47 -35.80 -21.79
N TRP A 128 11.54 -34.99 -21.86
CA TRP A 128 11.40 -33.54 -22.01
C TRP A 128 11.01 -33.18 -23.44
N PRO A 129 10.09 -32.20 -23.63
CA PRO A 129 9.85 -31.65 -24.95
C PRO A 129 11.13 -31.09 -25.56
N LYS A 130 11.34 -31.30 -26.87
CA LYS A 130 12.53 -30.83 -27.60
C LYS A 130 12.88 -29.37 -27.31
N CYS A 131 11.90 -28.46 -27.31
CA CYS A 131 12.14 -27.05 -27.01
C CYS A 131 12.66 -26.81 -25.58
N CYS A 132 12.18 -27.57 -24.59
CA CYS A 132 12.61 -27.47 -23.20
C CYS A 132 14.03 -28.05 -23.02
N ALA A 133 14.29 -29.20 -23.64
CA ALA A 133 15.61 -29.82 -23.64
C ALA A 133 16.68 -28.93 -24.30
N THR A 134 16.38 -28.37 -25.47
CA THR A 134 17.29 -27.44 -26.16
C THR A 134 17.51 -26.17 -25.34
N ALA A 135 16.44 -25.56 -24.81
CA ALA A 135 16.57 -24.35 -23.99
C ALA A 135 17.43 -24.59 -22.74
N ARG A 136 17.30 -25.78 -22.11
CA ARG A 136 18.13 -26.19 -20.97
C ARG A 136 19.60 -26.34 -21.37
N ALA A 137 19.89 -27.08 -22.44
CA ALA A 137 21.27 -27.30 -22.91
C ALA A 137 21.96 -25.97 -23.31
N SER A 138 21.24 -25.05 -23.95
CA SER A 138 21.76 -23.72 -24.32
C SER A 138 21.92 -22.76 -23.13
N SER A 139 21.38 -23.12 -21.96
CA SER A 139 21.29 -22.25 -20.80
C SER A 139 22.64 -22.05 -20.09
N GLY A 140 23.52 -23.05 -20.17
CA GLY A 140 24.84 -23.08 -19.50
C GLY A 140 24.81 -22.99 -17.97
N ALA A 141 23.63 -23.00 -17.34
CA ALA A 141 23.48 -22.94 -15.89
C ALA A 141 23.35 -24.35 -15.28
N ALA A 142 23.68 -24.54 -14.00
CA ALA A 142 23.44 -25.83 -13.36
C ALA A 142 21.95 -26.04 -13.07
N SER A 143 21.22 -25.00 -12.66
CA SER A 143 19.79 -25.09 -12.44
C SER A 143 18.98 -24.86 -13.74
N PRO A 144 18.07 -25.78 -14.10
CA PRO A 144 17.18 -25.62 -15.26
C PRO A 144 16.20 -24.46 -15.10
N ILE A 145 15.98 -23.95 -13.88
CA ILE A 145 15.05 -22.83 -13.66
C ILE A 145 15.51 -21.56 -14.36
N TRP A 146 16.83 -21.39 -14.57
CA TRP A 146 17.36 -20.23 -15.28
C TRP A 146 16.99 -20.19 -16.76
N ALA A 147 16.71 -21.33 -17.38
CA ALA A 147 16.17 -21.35 -18.74
C ALA A 147 14.75 -20.75 -18.76
N PHE A 148 13.92 -21.10 -17.76
CA PHE A 148 12.59 -20.55 -17.59
C PHE A 148 12.64 -19.04 -17.26
N ILE A 149 13.42 -18.62 -16.26
CA ILE A 149 13.51 -17.21 -15.83
C ILE A 149 13.99 -16.30 -16.97
N ARG A 150 15.00 -16.72 -17.76
CA ARG A 150 15.47 -15.91 -18.90
C ARG A 150 14.41 -15.65 -19.97
N SER A 151 13.51 -16.60 -20.19
CA SER A 151 12.40 -16.40 -21.12
C SER A 151 11.41 -15.33 -20.64
N THR A 152 11.42 -15.03 -19.33
CA THR A 152 10.50 -14.08 -18.69
C THR A 152 11.08 -12.69 -18.46
N GLU A 153 12.40 -12.54 -18.39
CA GLU A 153 13.06 -11.23 -18.24
C GLU A 153 12.85 -10.29 -19.45
N ALA A 154 12.40 -10.82 -20.60
CA ALA A 154 12.02 -10.04 -21.77
C ALA A 154 10.69 -9.26 -21.61
N SER A 155 9.90 -9.53 -20.55
CA SER A 155 8.66 -8.81 -20.26
C SER A 155 8.80 -7.97 -18.99
N ALA A 156 8.77 -6.63 -19.13
CA ALA A 156 8.82 -5.67 -18.02
C ALA A 156 7.51 -5.62 -17.18
N GLN A 157 6.66 -6.64 -17.26
CA GLN A 157 5.39 -6.75 -16.55
C GLN A 157 5.30 -8.11 -15.82
N PRO A 158 4.46 -8.24 -14.78
CA PRO A 158 4.16 -9.54 -14.17
C PRO A 158 3.75 -10.55 -15.26
N VAL A 159 4.39 -11.71 -15.26
CA VAL A 159 4.14 -12.72 -16.29
C VAL A 159 2.83 -13.45 -15.98
N GLY A 160 1.84 -13.24 -16.84
CA GLY A 160 0.66 -14.09 -17.00
C GLY A 160 -0.50 -13.78 -16.07
N ALA A 161 -1.64 -13.44 -16.66
CA ALA A 161 -2.94 -13.53 -16.00
C ALA A 161 -3.40 -15.00 -16.01
N LYS A 162 -3.71 -15.52 -14.81
CA LYS A 162 -4.14 -16.88 -14.43
C LYS A 162 -2.99 -17.85 -14.16
N PRO A 163 -3.08 -18.64 -13.07
CA PRO A 163 -1.99 -19.54 -12.69
C PRO A 163 -1.75 -20.53 -13.82
N LEU A 164 -0.47 -20.64 -14.21
CA LEU A 164 0.00 -21.77 -14.98
C LEU A 164 -0.39 -23.02 -14.18
N SER A 165 -1.01 -24.02 -14.80
CA SER A 165 -1.30 -25.32 -14.17
C SER A 165 -0.02 -26.12 -13.83
N TRP A 166 1.12 -25.45 -13.68
CA TRP A 166 2.42 -25.96 -13.23
C TRP A 166 3.21 -24.83 -12.58
N HIS A 167 3.99 -25.19 -11.56
CA HIS A 167 4.79 -24.26 -10.80
C HIS A 167 6.28 -24.64 -10.83
N PRO A 168 7.04 -24.30 -11.88
CA PRO A 168 8.41 -24.79 -12.06
C PRO A 168 9.35 -24.35 -10.93
N LEU A 169 9.01 -23.26 -10.22
CA LEU A 169 9.79 -22.75 -9.09
C LEU A 169 9.67 -23.62 -7.83
N LEU A 170 8.59 -24.41 -7.68
CA LEU A 170 8.40 -25.29 -6.53
C LEU A 170 8.99 -26.69 -6.73
N ARG A 171 9.60 -26.93 -7.90
CA ARG A 171 10.32 -28.16 -8.21
C ARG A 171 11.37 -28.50 -7.16
N THR A 172 12.04 -27.52 -6.56
CA THR A 172 13.01 -27.76 -5.47
C THR A 172 12.44 -28.61 -4.33
N LEU A 173 11.13 -28.49 -4.05
CA LEU A 173 10.46 -29.25 -3.00
C LEU A 173 9.84 -30.57 -3.45
N GLY A 174 10.00 -30.98 -4.71
CA GLY A 174 9.25 -32.13 -5.24
C GLY A 174 7.84 -31.78 -5.74
N ILE A 175 7.43 -30.50 -5.66
CA ILE A 175 6.07 -30.04 -5.97
C ILE A 175 6.08 -29.41 -7.36
N ASN A 176 5.90 -30.22 -8.39
CA ASN A 176 5.78 -29.76 -9.77
C ASN A 176 4.95 -30.77 -10.57
N LEU A 177 3.88 -30.33 -11.23
CA LEU A 177 3.05 -31.26 -12.01
C LEU A 177 3.79 -31.86 -13.20
N LEU A 178 4.69 -31.09 -13.82
CA LEU A 178 5.46 -31.54 -14.98
C LEU A 178 6.74 -32.30 -14.57
N PRO A 179 7.10 -33.39 -15.25
CA PRO A 179 8.38 -34.07 -15.01
C PRO A 179 9.58 -33.22 -15.49
N HIS A 180 9.34 -32.21 -16.34
CA HIS A 180 10.33 -31.31 -16.90
C HIS A 180 10.16 -29.85 -16.46
N VAL A 181 11.15 -29.00 -16.74
CA VAL A 181 11.06 -27.55 -16.59
C VAL A 181 10.71 -26.91 -17.94
N PRO A 182 9.60 -26.17 -18.07
CA PRO A 182 9.24 -25.49 -19.31
C PRO A 182 10.31 -24.48 -19.77
N CYS A 183 10.49 -24.31 -21.09
CA CYS A 183 11.37 -23.25 -21.62
C CYS A 183 10.81 -21.83 -21.42
N GLY A 184 9.58 -21.70 -20.94
CA GLY A 184 8.91 -20.45 -20.63
C GLY A 184 7.44 -20.64 -20.24
N PRO A 185 6.75 -19.57 -19.84
CA PRO A 185 5.37 -19.62 -19.34
C PRO A 185 4.39 -20.15 -20.41
N ASP A 186 4.54 -19.70 -21.65
CA ASP A 186 3.64 -20.06 -22.77
C ASP A 186 4.11 -21.28 -23.58
N CYS A 187 4.92 -22.15 -22.95
CA CYS A 187 5.47 -23.31 -23.63
C CYS A 187 4.35 -24.31 -24.01
N ALA A 188 3.88 -24.25 -25.27
CA ALA A 188 2.75 -25.05 -25.76
C ALA A 188 2.87 -26.59 -25.57
N PRO A 189 4.05 -27.22 -25.65
CA PRO A 189 4.20 -28.62 -25.25
C PRO A 189 3.96 -28.85 -23.75
N SER A 190 4.46 -27.95 -22.89
CA SER A 190 4.29 -28.03 -21.43
C SER A 190 2.83 -27.80 -21.03
N ILE A 191 2.24 -26.70 -21.52
CA ILE A 191 0.94 -26.68 -22.19
C ILE A 191 0.05 -27.93 -22.04
N ARG A 192 0.13 -28.70 -23.12
CA ARG A 192 -0.59 -29.94 -23.37
C ARG A 192 -0.20 -31.06 -22.42
N HIS A 193 1.05 -31.11 -21.95
CA HIS A 193 1.48 -32.15 -21.02
C HIS A 193 0.72 -32.05 -19.71
N ALA A 194 0.65 -30.86 -19.10
CA ALA A 194 -0.03 -30.77 -17.82
C ALA A 194 -1.55 -30.85 -17.93
N GLN A 195 -2.15 -30.46 -19.06
CA GLN A 195 -3.57 -30.72 -19.31
C GLN A 195 -3.93 -32.22 -19.31
N ARG A 196 -2.96 -33.11 -19.48
CA ARG A 196 -3.14 -34.57 -19.43
C ARG A 196 -2.82 -35.15 -18.06
N LEU A 197 -2.14 -34.39 -17.21
CA LEU A 197 -1.77 -34.82 -15.86
C LEU A 197 -2.80 -34.27 -14.88
N ALA A 198 -3.31 -35.14 -14.02
CA ALA A 198 -4.16 -34.75 -12.90
C ALA A 198 -3.35 -34.88 -11.61
N SER A 199 -3.53 -33.96 -10.67
CA SER A 199 -2.94 -34.03 -9.33
C SER A 199 -4.04 -34.28 -8.27
N THR A 200 -3.75 -34.05 -6.99
CA THR A 200 -4.78 -34.03 -5.95
C THR A 200 -5.30 -32.61 -5.80
N GLU A 201 -6.50 -32.45 -5.24
CA GLU A 201 -7.10 -31.13 -5.03
C GLU A 201 -6.17 -30.22 -4.22
N GLU A 202 -5.49 -30.76 -3.20
CA GLU A 202 -4.55 -29.99 -2.38
C GLU A 202 -3.28 -29.58 -3.14
N VAL A 203 -2.79 -30.43 -4.06
CA VAL A 203 -1.61 -30.11 -4.87
C VAL A 203 -1.98 -29.09 -5.96
N ASP A 204 -3.15 -29.23 -6.57
CA ASP A 204 -3.68 -28.25 -7.52
C ASP A 204 -3.87 -26.88 -6.85
N GLU A 205 -4.34 -26.86 -5.59
CA GLU A 205 -4.43 -25.63 -4.80
C GLU A 205 -3.04 -25.00 -4.61
N VAL A 206 -2.03 -25.75 -4.15
CA VAL A 206 -0.66 -25.21 -3.99
C VAL A 206 -0.08 -24.69 -5.31
N LEU A 207 -0.33 -25.38 -6.42
CA LEU A 207 0.14 -24.97 -7.74
C LEU A 207 -0.59 -23.74 -8.29
N SER A 208 -1.80 -23.44 -7.79
CA SER A 208 -2.57 -22.24 -8.16
C SER A 208 -2.04 -20.96 -7.53
N TRP A 209 -1.25 -21.06 -6.45
CA TRP A 209 -0.91 -19.91 -5.61
C TRP A 209 -0.05 -18.86 -6.31
N SER A 210 -0.23 -17.61 -5.90
CA SER A 210 0.70 -16.54 -6.28
C SER A 210 2.05 -16.73 -5.61
N VAL A 211 3.13 -16.52 -6.37
CA VAL A 211 4.49 -16.74 -5.90
C VAL A 211 5.40 -15.59 -6.26
N ASN A 212 6.17 -15.14 -5.28
CA ASN A 212 7.24 -14.18 -5.49
C ASN A 212 8.58 -14.89 -5.30
N TRP A 213 9.43 -14.82 -6.30
CA TRP A 213 10.70 -15.50 -6.37
C TRP A 213 11.82 -14.50 -6.55
N SER A 214 12.92 -14.68 -5.82
CA SER A 214 14.11 -13.85 -6.00
C SER A 214 15.38 -14.68 -5.84
N ALA A 215 16.44 -14.28 -6.52
CA ALA A 215 17.77 -14.88 -6.37
C ALA A 215 18.89 -13.84 -6.41
N LEU A 216 19.86 -14.02 -5.52
CA LEU A 216 21.07 -13.20 -5.43
C LEU A 216 22.19 -13.98 -4.73
N HIS A 217 23.42 -13.90 -5.26
CA HIS A 217 24.62 -14.49 -4.64
C HIS A 217 24.51 -15.99 -4.29
N GLY A 218 23.70 -16.74 -5.05
CA GLY A 218 23.52 -18.18 -4.88
C GLY A 218 22.45 -18.56 -3.87
N LEU A 219 21.74 -17.59 -3.31
CA LEU A 219 20.55 -17.81 -2.49
C LEU A 219 19.29 -17.44 -3.27
N THR A 220 18.29 -18.28 -3.14
CA THR A 220 16.96 -18.11 -3.71
C THR A 220 15.92 -18.09 -2.60
N GLU A 221 15.04 -17.09 -2.66
CA GLU A 221 13.86 -16.99 -1.80
C GLU A 221 12.60 -17.16 -2.63
N ILE A 222 11.73 -18.08 -2.20
CA ILE A 222 10.39 -18.29 -2.75
C ILE A 222 9.39 -17.94 -1.67
N PHE A 223 8.62 -16.89 -1.89
CA PHE A 223 7.51 -16.49 -1.03
C PHE A 223 6.22 -17.06 -1.61
N LEU A 224 5.60 -17.95 -0.84
CA LEU A 224 4.26 -18.48 -1.04
C LEU A 224 3.29 -17.79 -0.07
N PRO A 225 1.96 -17.87 -0.29
CA PRO A 225 0.99 -17.25 0.59
C PRO A 225 1.11 -17.72 2.05
N VAL A 226 1.44 -19.00 2.29
CA VAL A 226 1.47 -19.60 3.63
C VAL A 226 2.87 -19.91 4.16
N SER A 227 3.91 -19.78 3.33
CA SER A 227 5.28 -20.18 3.68
C SER A 227 6.34 -19.43 2.88
N LYS A 228 7.54 -19.32 3.43
CA LYS A 228 8.75 -18.87 2.74
C LYS A 228 9.73 -20.03 2.61
N ILE A 229 10.26 -20.23 1.41
CA ILE A 229 11.27 -21.25 1.12
C ILE A 229 12.58 -20.53 0.80
N LEU A 230 13.65 -20.93 1.45
CA LEU A 230 15.01 -20.50 1.17
C LEU A 230 15.79 -21.71 0.67
N HIS A 231 16.42 -21.59 -0.50
CA HIS A 231 17.32 -22.64 -0.99
C HIS A 231 18.48 -22.05 -1.78
N ASP A 232 19.55 -22.83 -1.97
CA ASP A 232 20.68 -22.40 -2.78
C ASP A 232 20.48 -22.68 -4.29
N ILE A 233 21.11 -21.87 -5.13
CA ILE A 233 21.07 -21.91 -6.60
C ILE A 233 22.45 -21.47 -7.17
N ASP A 234 22.65 -21.55 -8.49
CA ASP A 234 23.81 -20.95 -9.15
C ASP A 234 23.98 -19.47 -8.76
N PRO A 235 25.16 -19.05 -8.27
CA PRO A 235 25.34 -17.68 -7.84
C PRO A 235 25.42 -16.70 -9.01
N THR A 236 24.66 -15.62 -8.89
CA THR A 236 24.61 -14.49 -9.83
C THR A 236 25.17 -13.23 -9.16
N ALA A 237 25.75 -12.36 -9.99
CA ALA A 237 26.22 -11.03 -9.54
C ALA A 237 25.06 -10.04 -9.30
N ASP A 238 23.97 -10.21 -10.06
CA ASP A 238 22.81 -9.32 -10.02
C ASP A 238 21.64 -9.97 -9.29
N THR A 239 20.74 -9.13 -8.76
CA THR A 239 19.48 -9.58 -8.16
C THR A 239 18.47 -9.86 -9.26
N HIS A 240 17.93 -11.08 -9.28
CA HIS A 240 16.85 -11.47 -10.17
C HIS A 240 15.56 -11.59 -9.37
N ARG A 241 14.45 -11.06 -9.90
CA ARG A 241 13.12 -11.13 -9.29
C ARG A 241 12.10 -11.56 -10.32
N PHE A 242 11.18 -12.41 -9.88
CA PHE A 242 10.13 -12.95 -10.72
C PHE A 242 8.86 -13.11 -9.88
N VAL A 243 7.73 -12.65 -10.39
CA VAL A 243 6.43 -12.78 -9.73
C VAL A 243 5.50 -13.55 -10.65
N LEU A 244 4.98 -14.67 -10.15
CA LEU A 244 3.89 -15.42 -10.76
C LEU A 244 2.59 -15.04 -10.06
N ALA A 245 1.67 -14.44 -10.82
CA ALA A 245 0.33 -14.14 -10.32
C ALA A 245 -0.49 -15.43 -10.22
N GLY A 246 -1.26 -15.56 -9.14
CA GLY A 246 -2.06 -16.74 -8.84
C GLY A 246 -3.03 -16.45 -7.71
N ASP A 247 -3.62 -17.51 -7.18
CA ASP A 247 -4.62 -17.43 -6.12
C ASP A 247 -3.97 -17.19 -4.75
N LEU A 248 -4.75 -16.58 -3.85
CA LEU A 248 -4.38 -16.43 -2.44
C LEU A 248 -5.38 -17.26 -1.60
N PRO A 249 -4.95 -18.34 -0.93
CA PRO A 249 -5.83 -19.14 -0.08
C PRO A 249 -6.41 -18.29 1.05
N GLU A 250 -7.54 -18.69 1.63
CA GLU A 250 -8.24 -17.91 2.67
C GLU A 250 -7.32 -17.63 3.86
N GLU A 251 -6.47 -18.59 4.19
CA GLU A 251 -5.55 -18.59 5.31
C GLU A 251 -4.27 -17.79 5.06
N THR A 252 -4.17 -17.11 3.90
CA THR A 252 -3.05 -16.21 3.58
C THR A 252 -2.95 -15.09 4.62
N PRO A 253 -1.79 -14.90 5.28
CA PRO A 253 -1.55 -13.80 6.22
C PRO A 253 -1.63 -12.44 5.54
N PHE A 254 -1.84 -11.41 6.35
CA PHE A 254 -1.78 -10.04 5.87
C PHE A 254 -0.33 -9.51 5.81
N GLY A 255 -0.02 -8.73 4.79
CA GLY A 255 1.32 -8.17 4.59
C GLY A 255 1.36 -7.03 3.57
N LEU A 256 2.51 -6.37 3.46
CA LEU A 256 2.71 -5.19 2.61
C LEU A 256 3.16 -5.50 1.18
N VAL A 257 3.59 -6.74 0.92
CA VAL A 257 4.13 -7.16 -0.38
C VAL A 257 3.54 -8.53 -0.73
N ALA A 258 3.09 -8.69 -1.97
CA ALA A 258 2.61 -9.97 -2.49
C ALA A 258 3.64 -11.09 -2.26
N PRO A 259 3.21 -12.31 -1.87
CA PRO A 259 1.85 -12.86 -2.03
C PRO A 259 0.96 -12.73 -0.79
N TYR A 260 1.26 -11.84 0.16
CA TYR A 260 0.36 -11.64 1.29
C TYR A 260 -0.92 -10.92 0.87
N ARG A 261 -2.03 -11.21 1.57
CA ARG A 261 -3.22 -10.39 1.43
C ARG A 261 -2.85 -8.99 1.89
N GLU A 262 -3.08 -7.99 1.06
CA GLU A 262 -3.09 -6.64 1.61
C GLU A 262 -4.17 -6.60 2.69
N PRO A 263 -3.89 -6.02 3.87
CA PRO A 263 -4.93 -5.77 4.84
C PRO A 263 -6.08 -5.10 4.11
N SER A 264 -7.28 -5.68 4.15
CA SER A 264 -8.46 -4.92 3.73
C SER A 264 -8.47 -3.72 4.65
N ARG A 265 -8.06 -2.56 4.13
CA ARG A 265 -8.14 -1.32 4.88
C ARG A 265 -9.63 -1.04 4.97
N ARG A 266 -10.30 -1.61 5.99
CA ARG A 266 -11.53 -1.00 6.47
C ARG A 266 -11.15 0.46 6.67
N PRO A 267 -11.92 1.43 6.13
CA PRO A 267 -11.66 2.82 6.42
C PRO A 267 -11.50 2.93 7.93
N LEU A 268 -10.32 3.39 8.37
CA LEU A 268 -9.90 3.42 9.80
C LEU A 268 -11.05 3.87 10.71
N ARG A 269 -11.88 4.79 10.18
CA ARG A 269 -13.22 5.28 10.58
C ARG A 269 -14.15 4.30 11.30
N THR A 270 -14.13 3.00 10.97
CA THR A 270 -15.12 2.04 11.47
C THR A 270 -14.65 1.20 12.66
N THR A 271 -13.36 1.23 13.00
CA THR A 271 -12.86 0.42 14.13
C THR A 271 -13.21 1.08 15.46
N LYS A 272 -13.68 0.30 16.45
CA LYS A 272 -13.99 0.81 17.79
C LYS A 272 -12.79 1.46 18.48
N SER A 273 -11.56 1.08 18.13
CA SER A 273 -10.32 1.67 18.62
C SER A 273 -10.02 3.01 17.97
N PHE A 274 -10.21 3.15 16.66
CA PHE A 274 -10.09 4.44 15.96
C PHE A 274 -11.21 5.41 16.35
N GLN A 275 -12.45 4.94 16.48
CA GLN A 275 -13.56 5.76 17.00
C GLN A 275 -13.29 6.21 18.44
N ARG A 276 -12.65 5.36 19.27
CA ARG A 276 -12.19 5.78 20.61
C ARG A 276 -11.03 6.77 20.57
N GLY A 277 -10.09 6.59 19.63
CA GLY A 277 -8.99 7.54 19.40
C GLY A 277 -9.51 8.90 18.92
N ILE A 278 -10.56 8.90 18.10
CA ILE A 278 -11.30 10.11 17.72
C ILE A 278 -12.10 10.69 18.90
N ALA A 279 -12.69 9.86 19.74
CA ALA A 279 -13.49 10.35 20.86
C ALA A 279 -12.64 10.88 22.03
N THR A 280 -11.34 10.56 22.06
CA THR A 280 -10.46 10.87 23.19
C THR A 280 -9.11 11.36 22.66
N PRO A 281 -8.92 12.69 22.50
CA PRO A 281 -7.60 13.26 22.21
C PRO A 281 -6.58 12.71 23.20
N ARG A 282 -5.47 12.18 22.70
CA ARG A 282 -4.40 11.59 23.52
C ARG A 282 -3.36 12.63 23.91
N GLU A 283 -3.36 13.78 23.23
CA GLU A 283 -2.42 14.88 23.45
C GLU A 283 -3.13 16.07 24.07
N ASN A 284 -2.37 16.95 24.73
CA ASN A 284 -2.87 18.06 25.56
C ASN A 284 -4.19 18.64 25.02
N PRO A 285 -5.31 18.53 25.76
CA PRO A 285 -6.58 19.06 25.28
C PRO A 285 -6.47 20.57 25.14
N LEU A 286 -7.13 21.11 24.11
CA LEU A 286 -7.17 22.56 23.94
C LEU A 286 -7.88 23.22 25.13
N PRO A 287 -7.37 24.36 25.64
CA PRO A 287 -8.10 25.16 26.60
C PRO A 287 -9.44 25.62 26.01
N ARG A 288 -10.49 25.57 26.84
CA ARG A 288 -11.82 26.06 26.49
C ARG A 288 -11.99 27.45 27.12
N VAL A 289 -12.32 28.44 26.29
CA VAL A 289 -12.61 29.81 26.69
C VAL A 289 -14.13 29.96 26.68
N PRO A 290 -14.78 30.14 27.84
CA PRO A 290 -16.22 30.32 27.92
C PRO A 290 -16.71 31.54 27.15
N PRO A 291 -18.01 31.60 26.77
CA PRO A 291 -18.55 32.72 26.03
C PRO A 291 -18.38 34.03 26.83
N LEU A 292 -17.73 35.03 26.23
CA LEU A 292 -17.36 36.31 26.86
C LEU A 292 -18.55 37.18 27.30
N ALA A 293 -19.80 36.76 27.05
CA ALA A 293 -21.01 37.41 27.54
C ALA A 293 -21.08 37.56 29.08
N ARG A 294 -20.16 36.95 29.83
CA ARG A 294 -20.02 37.06 31.30
C ARG A 294 -18.77 37.79 31.80
N VAL A 295 -17.90 38.31 30.91
CA VAL A 295 -16.68 39.02 31.33
C VAL A 295 -16.94 40.53 31.25
N ALA A 296 -17.02 41.16 32.42
CA ALA A 296 -17.21 42.61 32.56
C ALA A 296 -16.09 43.39 31.85
N GLN A 297 -16.46 44.52 31.25
CA GLN A 297 -15.52 45.45 30.63
C GLN A 297 -14.66 46.21 31.68
N PRO A 298 -13.44 46.66 31.33
CA PRO A 298 -12.81 46.54 30.01
C PRO A 298 -12.36 45.10 29.75
N LEU A 299 -12.62 44.62 28.53
CA LEU A 299 -12.15 43.31 28.10
C LEU A 299 -10.63 43.29 28.30
N PRO A 300 -10.05 42.39 29.12
CA PRO A 300 -8.64 42.10 28.96
C PRO A 300 -8.43 41.67 27.51
N ARG A 301 -7.23 41.87 26.99
CA ARG A 301 -6.70 41.18 25.82
C ARG A 301 -7.15 39.69 25.84
N SER A 302 -8.29 39.33 25.22
CA SER A 302 -9.12 38.18 25.65
C SER A 302 -8.87 36.88 24.88
N LEU A 303 -8.04 36.91 23.84
CA LEU A 303 -7.68 35.71 23.10
C LEU A 303 -6.45 35.04 23.75
N PRO A 304 -6.45 33.72 23.92
CA PRO A 304 -5.31 33.05 24.54
C PRO A 304 -4.05 33.14 23.65
N PRO A 305 -2.83 33.15 24.23
CA PRO A 305 -1.58 33.08 23.45
C PRO A 305 -1.34 31.71 22.82
N GLU A 306 -2.19 30.72 23.14
CA GLU A 306 -2.22 29.34 22.66
C GLU A 306 -3.57 29.05 21.97
N PRO A 307 -3.65 28.04 21.09
CA PRO A 307 -4.89 27.67 20.43
C PRO A 307 -5.94 27.27 21.44
N ALA A 308 -7.20 27.59 21.14
CA ALA A 308 -8.29 27.37 22.08
C ALA A 308 -9.63 27.16 21.40
N ILE A 309 -10.56 26.58 22.14
CA ILE A 309 -11.97 26.48 21.75
C ILE A 309 -12.71 27.65 22.39
N LEU A 310 -13.33 28.48 21.56
CA LEU A 310 -14.22 29.55 21.99
C LEU A 310 -15.64 29.01 22.05
N GLU A 311 -16.21 28.92 23.26
CA GLU A 311 -17.53 28.34 23.48
C GLU A 311 -18.64 29.34 23.15
N GLY A 312 -19.78 28.83 22.65
CA GLY A 312 -21.00 29.61 22.42
C GLY A 312 -20.93 30.66 21.31
N VAL A 313 -19.85 30.71 20.53
CA VAL A 313 -19.69 31.71 19.45
C VAL A 313 -20.76 31.57 18.38
N ALA A 314 -21.01 30.35 17.91
CA ALA A 314 -21.98 30.05 16.85
C ALA A 314 -23.42 29.86 17.37
N GLU A 315 -23.65 30.04 18.68
CA GLU A 315 -24.96 29.84 19.28
C GLU A 315 -25.97 30.85 18.71
N GLY A 316 -27.09 30.35 18.20
CA GLY A 316 -28.14 31.18 17.60
C GLY A 316 -27.85 31.71 16.20
N TRP A 317 -26.71 31.38 15.58
CA TRP A 317 -26.43 31.79 14.20
C TRP A 317 -27.36 31.08 13.21
N PRO A 318 -28.12 31.80 12.35
CA PRO A 318 -28.90 31.19 11.28
C PRO A 318 -28.08 30.25 10.38
N ALA A 319 -26.78 30.50 10.23
CA ALA A 319 -25.86 29.67 9.46
C ALA A 319 -25.83 28.20 9.95
N MET A 320 -26.00 27.94 11.25
CA MET A 320 -26.02 26.58 11.79
C MET A 320 -27.11 25.70 11.17
N GLU A 321 -28.23 26.30 10.75
CA GLU A 321 -29.34 25.60 10.08
C GLU A 321 -29.33 25.79 8.57
N LYS A 322 -28.97 27.00 8.11
CA LYS A 322 -29.02 27.38 6.69
C LYS A 322 -27.88 26.79 5.88
N TRP A 323 -26.66 26.73 6.41
CA TRP A 323 -25.46 26.39 5.64
C TRP A 323 -25.23 24.88 5.60
N THR A 324 -26.18 24.18 4.98
CA THR A 324 -26.10 22.75 4.71
C THR A 324 -25.70 22.49 3.27
N LEU A 325 -25.11 21.32 2.99
CA LEU A 325 -24.73 20.93 1.62
C LEU A 325 -25.88 21.10 0.60
N PRO A 326 -27.13 20.62 0.87
CA PRO A 326 -28.24 20.83 -0.06
C PRO A 326 -28.56 22.30 -0.34
N ASN A 327 -28.53 23.16 0.69
CA ASN A 327 -28.86 24.57 0.54
C ASN A 327 -27.76 25.32 -0.23
N LEU A 328 -26.49 25.06 0.09
CA LEU A 328 -25.36 25.64 -0.64
C LEU A 328 -25.33 25.16 -2.10
N ALA A 329 -25.65 23.88 -2.35
CA ALA A 329 -25.77 23.33 -3.70
C ALA A 329 -26.87 24.01 -4.52
N ARG A 330 -28.04 24.27 -3.91
CA ARG A 330 -29.14 25.01 -4.56
C ARG A 330 -28.72 26.45 -4.87
N ARG A 331 -27.98 27.09 -3.95
CA ARG A 331 -27.58 28.49 -4.07
C ARG A 331 -26.49 28.70 -5.11
N PHE A 332 -25.39 27.96 -5.03
CA PHE A 332 -24.24 28.16 -5.91
C PHE A 332 -24.35 27.35 -7.20
N GLY A 333 -25.18 26.31 -7.25
CA GLY A 333 -25.54 25.60 -8.49
C GLY A 333 -24.33 25.23 -9.34
N LYS A 334 -24.29 25.75 -10.57
CA LYS A 334 -23.22 25.50 -11.55
C LYS A 334 -22.00 26.41 -11.40
N ARG A 335 -21.87 27.17 -10.30
CA ARG A 335 -20.67 27.97 -10.02
C ARG A 335 -19.43 27.10 -10.12
N GLU A 336 -18.49 27.51 -10.96
CA GLU A 336 -17.21 26.83 -11.10
C GLU A 336 -16.40 26.99 -9.81
N ILE A 337 -15.85 25.88 -9.35
CA ILE A 337 -15.04 25.80 -8.13
C ILE A 337 -13.76 25.01 -8.41
N LYS A 338 -12.71 25.40 -7.71
CA LYS A 338 -11.44 24.70 -7.70
C LYS A 338 -11.35 23.82 -6.47
N LEU A 339 -11.16 22.52 -6.70
CA LEU A 339 -10.98 21.50 -5.68
C LEU A 339 -9.50 21.13 -5.57
N HIS A 340 -9.09 20.78 -4.36
CA HIS A 340 -7.71 20.48 -4.00
C HIS A 340 -7.62 19.08 -3.41
N ARG A 341 -6.55 18.35 -3.76
CA ARG A 341 -6.17 17.08 -3.14
C ARG A 341 -4.66 16.93 -3.23
N ASP A 342 -3.99 16.96 -2.10
CA ASP A 342 -2.53 17.00 -2.05
C ASP A 342 -2.01 18.13 -2.97
N GLU A 343 -1.14 17.81 -3.93
CA GLU A 343 -0.64 18.75 -4.94
C GLU A 343 -1.55 18.88 -6.17
N ALA A 344 -2.58 18.03 -6.29
CA ALA A 344 -3.49 18.01 -7.42
C ALA A 344 -4.63 19.03 -7.25
N THR A 345 -5.04 19.61 -8.38
CA THR A 345 -6.23 20.47 -8.42
C THR A 345 -7.16 20.04 -9.53
N ARG A 346 -8.46 20.24 -9.32
CA ARG A 346 -9.52 19.87 -10.26
C ARG A 346 -10.57 20.97 -10.32
N GLN A 347 -11.04 21.28 -11.52
CA GLN A 347 -12.23 22.11 -11.71
C GLN A 347 -13.49 21.25 -11.62
N SER A 348 -14.53 21.79 -10.99
CA SER A 348 -15.86 21.20 -10.93
C SER A 348 -16.90 22.31 -10.80
N CYS A 349 -18.18 21.96 -10.84
CA CYS A 349 -19.22 22.88 -10.42
C CYS A 349 -19.71 22.52 -9.01
N PHE A 350 -20.18 23.52 -8.26
CA PHE A 350 -20.53 23.34 -6.85
C PHE A 350 -21.55 22.22 -6.62
N VAL A 351 -22.60 22.14 -7.46
CA VAL A 351 -23.66 21.13 -7.31
C VAL A 351 -23.14 19.71 -7.53
N ASP A 352 -22.23 19.49 -8.48
CA ASP A 352 -21.65 18.17 -8.72
C ASP A 352 -20.77 17.73 -7.54
N PHE A 353 -19.96 18.66 -7.02
CA PHE A 353 -19.14 18.41 -5.84
C PHE A 353 -19.98 18.11 -4.60
N ALA A 354 -21.03 18.89 -4.34
CA ALA A 354 -21.92 18.66 -3.21
C ALA A 354 -22.65 17.31 -3.33
N ALA A 355 -23.09 16.93 -4.53
CA ALA A 355 -23.74 15.64 -4.77
C ALA A 355 -22.75 14.47 -4.59
N ALA A 356 -21.49 14.62 -4.97
CA ALA A 356 -20.45 13.63 -4.73
C ALA A 356 -20.19 13.43 -3.23
N LEU A 357 -20.10 14.52 -2.46
CA LEU A 357 -19.97 14.46 -1.00
C LEU A 357 -21.16 13.78 -0.31
N GLN A 358 -22.38 14.00 -0.80
CA GLN A 358 -23.60 13.36 -0.27
C GLN A 358 -23.66 11.85 -0.54
N ARG A 359 -23.08 11.40 -1.65
CA ARG A 359 -22.97 9.98 -2.00
C ARG A 359 -21.80 9.27 -1.31
N GLU A 360 -21.01 10.01 -0.54
CA GLU A 360 -19.71 9.55 0.00
C GLU A 360 -18.76 9.04 -1.10
N GLU A 361 -19.00 9.47 -2.34
CA GLU A 361 -18.19 9.17 -3.52
C GLU A 361 -17.17 10.30 -3.64
N GLY A 362 -16.01 10.14 -3.00
CA GLY A 362 -15.05 11.23 -2.97
C GLY A 362 -13.64 10.75 -2.73
N GLU A 363 -12.78 10.97 -3.71
CA GLU A 363 -11.34 10.74 -3.61
C GLU A 363 -10.64 11.81 -2.74
N ASN A 364 -11.21 12.18 -1.57
CA ASN A 364 -10.69 13.19 -0.64
C ASN A 364 -10.52 14.62 -1.22
N TRP A 365 -11.27 15.00 -2.26
CA TRP A 365 -11.25 16.36 -2.81
C TRP A 365 -11.80 17.40 -1.82
N TYR A 366 -11.13 18.54 -1.73
CA TYR A 366 -11.45 19.60 -0.77
C TYR A 366 -11.68 20.96 -1.45
N LEU A 367 -12.75 21.66 -1.06
CA LEU A 367 -12.97 23.05 -1.43
C LEU A 367 -12.44 23.94 -0.31
N VAL A 368 -11.38 24.68 -0.61
CA VAL A 368 -10.71 25.63 0.30
C VAL A 368 -10.82 27.04 -0.26
N ASP A 369 -10.72 28.04 0.61
CA ASP A 369 -10.74 29.47 0.24
C ASP A 369 -11.93 29.87 -0.64
N PHE A 370 -13.08 29.24 -0.42
CA PHE A 370 -14.30 29.59 -1.14
C PHE A 370 -14.89 30.88 -0.57
N GLY A 371 -14.42 32.01 -1.10
CA GLY A 371 -14.95 33.33 -0.79
C GLY A 371 -16.36 33.51 -1.35
N PHE A 372 -17.29 33.91 -0.49
CA PHE A 372 -18.71 34.09 -0.85
C PHE A 372 -19.19 35.53 -0.66
N GLU A 373 -18.47 36.37 0.08
CA GLU A 373 -18.99 37.68 0.52
C GLU A 373 -19.42 38.60 -0.64
N ARG A 374 -18.72 38.54 -1.78
CA ARG A 374 -19.00 39.39 -2.96
C ARG A 374 -20.14 38.83 -3.82
N ASP A 375 -20.19 37.51 -3.98
CA ASP A 375 -21.16 36.83 -4.84
C ASP A 375 -22.50 36.57 -4.08
N ALA A 376 -22.44 36.54 -2.76
CA ALA A 376 -23.54 36.21 -1.86
C ALA A 376 -23.49 37.04 -0.54
N PRO A 377 -23.51 38.39 -0.61
CA PRO A 377 -23.37 39.25 0.56
C PRO A 377 -24.48 39.07 1.60
N ASP A 378 -25.67 38.63 1.21
CA ASP A 378 -26.79 38.33 2.12
C ASP A 378 -26.46 37.20 3.11
N MET A 379 -25.53 36.30 2.77
CA MET A 379 -25.06 35.26 3.71
C MET A 379 -24.29 35.84 4.91
N LEU A 380 -23.78 37.08 4.82
CA LEU A 380 -23.15 37.75 5.96
C LEU A 380 -24.15 38.01 7.11
N ALA A 381 -25.45 38.05 6.82
CA ALA A 381 -26.49 38.18 7.84
C ALA A 381 -26.80 36.87 8.57
N ASP A 382 -26.22 35.74 8.16
CA ASP A 382 -26.47 34.42 8.77
C ASP A 382 -25.57 34.15 9.99
N PHE A 383 -24.64 35.05 10.32
CA PHE A 383 -23.78 34.95 11.50
C PHE A 383 -23.41 36.33 12.04
N THR A 384 -22.85 36.39 13.24
CA THR A 384 -22.32 37.63 13.82
C THR A 384 -21.06 37.31 14.59
N LEU A 385 -19.92 37.78 14.10
CA LEU A 385 -18.64 37.57 14.77
C LEU A 385 -18.59 38.39 16.06
N PRO A 386 -18.23 37.80 17.20
CA PRO A 386 -17.94 38.57 18.41
C PRO A 386 -16.70 39.45 18.18
N ASP A 387 -16.59 40.55 18.93
CA ASP A 387 -15.49 41.53 18.77
C ASP A 387 -14.10 40.90 18.81
N CYS A 388 -13.90 39.84 19.61
CA CYS A 388 -12.62 39.14 19.69
C CYS A 388 -12.23 38.40 18.40
N LEU A 389 -13.20 38.08 17.53
CA LEU A 389 -12.99 37.46 16.22
C LEU A 389 -13.13 38.44 15.06
N ARG A 390 -13.49 39.70 15.34
CA ARG A 390 -13.50 40.75 14.32
C ARG A 390 -12.07 41.17 13.97
N SER A 391 -11.86 41.40 12.70
CA SER A 391 -10.62 41.88 12.12
C SER A 391 -10.76 43.32 11.69
N TRP A 392 -9.68 44.10 11.72
CA TRP A 392 -9.66 45.47 11.21
C TRP A 392 -10.03 45.58 9.73
N HIS A 393 -9.78 44.53 8.93
CA HIS A 393 -10.21 44.54 7.54
C HIS A 393 -11.70 44.28 7.34
N ASP A 394 -12.46 43.91 8.39
CA ASP A 394 -13.91 43.78 8.32
C ASP A 394 -14.60 45.15 8.24
N ASP A 395 -13.93 46.22 8.71
CA ASP A 395 -14.45 47.59 8.63
C ASP A 395 -14.23 48.23 7.25
N LEU A 396 -13.44 47.60 6.38
CA LEU A 396 -13.27 48.06 5.01
C LEU A 396 -14.55 47.83 4.17
N PRO A 397 -14.81 48.69 3.17
CA PRO A 397 -15.86 48.43 2.18
C PRO A 397 -15.69 47.06 1.54
N LEU A 398 -16.78 46.34 1.29
CA LEU A 398 -16.77 44.95 0.78
C LEU A 398 -15.91 44.76 -0.48
N ALA A 399 -15.88 45.75 -1.38
CA ALA A 399 -15.04 45.73 -2.59
C ALA A 399 -13.53 45.73 -2.29
N GLU A 400 -13.15 46.29 -1.14
CA GLU A 400 -11.78 46.48 -0.67
C GLU A 400 -11.35 45.45 0.37
N ARG A 401 -12.27 44.63 0.89
CA ARG A 401 -11.93 43.55 1.82
C ARG A 401 -11.06 42.49 1.13
N PRO A 402 -9.99 42.01 1.80
CA PRO A 402 -9.23 40.85 1.33
C PRO A 402 -10.10 39.60 1.48
N ALA A 403 -9.93 38.62 0.58
CA ALA A 403 -10.70 37.37 0.59
C ALA A 403 -10.20 36.42 1.69
N LEU A 404 -10.36 36.83 2.95
CA LEU A 404 -9.86 36.15 4.14
C LEU A 404 -10.97 35.58 5.01
N LEU A 405 -12.23 35.68 4.57
CA LEU A 405 -13.39 35.01 5.16
C LEU A 405 -13.97 34.03 4.13
N SER A 406 -13.83 32.74 4.40
CA SER A 406 -14.03 31.69 3.39
C SER A 406 -14.73 30.46 3.95
N LEU A 407 -15.47 29.78 3.07
CA LEU A 407 -16.01 28.45 3.36
C LEU A 407 -15.00 27.36 3.02
N TYR A 408 -14.93 26.37 3.90
CA TYR A 408 -14.12 25.17 3.74
C TYR A 408 -15.04 23.96 3.77
N ILE A 409 -15.13 23.25 2.65
CA ILE A 409 -16.11 22.17 2.45
C ILE A 409 -15.41 20.93 1.92
N GLY A 410 -15.55 19.81 2.64
CA GLY A 410 -14.80 18.61 2.32
C GLY A 410 -15.41 17.34 2.87
N GLY A 411 -15.10 16.23 2.20
CA GLY A 411 -15.45 14.91 2.65
C GLY A 411 -14.39 14.30 3.58
N PRO A 412 -14.73 13.16 4.21
CA PRO A 412 -13.78 12.20 4.74
C PRO A 412 -12.37 12.22 4.11
N GLY A 413 -11.32 12.46 4.90
CA GLY A 413 -9.92 12.26 4.46
C GLY A 413 -9.28 13.47 3.80
N SER A 414 -10.08 14.43 3.36
CA SER A 414 -9.60 15.76 2.97
C SER A 414 -9.04 16.54 4.17
N GLY A 415 -8.35 17.65 3.92
CA GLY A 415 -7.74 18.45 4.97
C GLY A 415 -6.82 19.53 4.44
N VAL A 416 -6.17 20.25 5.36
CA VAL A 416 -5.10 21.19 5.04
C VAL A 416 -3.80 20.64 5.61
N PRO A 417 -2.72 20.55 4.81
CA PRO A 417 -1.39 20.21 5.30
C PRO A 417 -0.92 21.13 6.42
N VAL A 418 0.17 20.75 7.08
CA VAL A 418 0.71 21.56 8.17
C VAL A 418 1.13 22.94 7.66
N HIS A 419 0.72 23.99 8.36
CA HIS A 419 1.07 25.37 8.02
C HIS A 419 0.85 26.27 9.24
N PHE A 420 1.31 27.52 9.14
CA PHE A 420 0.75 28.62 9.90
C PHE A 420 0.06 29.59 8.93
N ASP A 421 -0.83 30.43 9.44
CA ASP A 421 -1.62 31.32 8.61
C ASP A 421 -0.78 32.37 7.87
N LEU A 422 -1.22 32.73 6.67
CA LEU A 422 -0.53 33.68 5.80
C LEU A 422 -0.24 35.00 6.52
N LEU A 423 0.94 35.57 6.24
CA LEU A 423 1.40 36.86 6.77
C LEU A 423 1.29 36.97 8.31
N TYR A 424 1.41 35.85 9.05
CA TYR A 424 1.29 35.83 10.51
C TYR A 424 -0.03 36.39 11.04
N THR A 425 -1.11 36.30 10.25
CA THR A 425 -2.45 36.57 10.76
C THR A 425 -2.82 35.55 11.85
N CYS A 426 -3.79 35.88 12.71
CA CYS A 426 -4.45 34.86 13.52
C CYS A 426 -5.57 34.23 12.68
N GLY A 427 -6.09 33.08 13.09
CA GLY A 427 -7.18 32.40 12.42
C GLY A 427 -8.30 32.05 13.38
N PHE A 428 -9.51 31.88 12.85
CA PHE A 428 -10.57 31.14 13.50
C PHE A 428 -11.21 30.14 12.55
N ASN A 429 -11.77 29.07 13.10
CA ASN A 429 -12.54 28.10 12.34
C ASN A 429 -13.82 27.73 13.10
N THR A 430 -14.98 28.06 12.54
CA THR A 430 -16.30 27.70 13.10
C THR A 430 -16.91 26.58 12.28
N LEU A 431 -17.19 25.44 12.91
CA LEU A 431 -17.70 24.24 12.23
C LEU A 431 -19.23 24.18 12.28
N PHE A 432 -19.90 24.11 11.12
CA PHE A 432 -21.36 24.00 11.05
C PHE A 432 -21.85 22.55 11.00
N SER A 433 -21.09 21.67 10.33
CA SER A 433 -21.44 20.24 10.19
C SER A 433 -20.20 19.36 10.11
N GLY A 434 -20.36 18.07 10.41
CA GLY A 434 -19.29 17.08 10.37
C GLY A 434 -18.33 17.18 11.54
N ARG A 435 -17.11 16.65 11.39
CA ARG A 435 -16.07 16.64 12.41
C ARG A 435 -14.70 16.85 11.77
N LYS A 436 -13.82 17.59 12.45
CA LYS A 436 -12.43 17.83 12.02
C LYS A 436 -11.45 17.47 13.12
N HIS A 437 -10.37 16.79 12.78
CA HIS A 437 -9.26 16.47 13.69
C HIS A 437 -8.15 17.48 13.46
N TRP A 438 -7.65 18.08 14.53
CA TRP A 438 -6.64 19.10 14.52
C TRP A 438 -5.44 18.73 15.38
N TYR A 439 -4.26 19.09 14.90
CA TYR A 439 -3.04 19.19 15.70
C TYR A 439 -2.52 20.61 15.67
N PHE A 440 -1.94 21.06 16.77
CA PHE A 440 -1.28 22.36 16.90
C PHE A 440 0.10 22.24 17.56
N CYS A 441 1.04 23.05 17.08
CA CYS A 441 2.42 23.10 17.56
C CYS A 441 2.87 24.56 17.70
N PRO A 442 3.60 24.92 18.78
CA PRO A 442 3.95 26.31 19.07
C PRO A 442 4.88 26.94 18.01
N PRO A 443 4.87 28.28 17.86
CA PRO A 443 5.73 29.00 16.91
C PRO A 443 7.24 28.81 17.14
N SER A 444 7.66 28.50 18.37
CA SER A 444 9.07 28.23 18.74
C SER A 444 9.64 26.96 18.10
N THR A 445 8.81 26.21 17.38
CA THR A 445 9.24 25.11 16.53
C THR A 445 9.99 25.71 15.35
N LEU A 446 11.33 25.75 15.40
CA LEU A 446 12.13 26.44 14.39
C LEU A 446 11.77 25.90 12.99
N ALA A 447 11.68 26.79 12.01
CA ALA A 447 11.47 26.45 10.59
C ALA A 447 12.53 25.46 10.06
N GLU A 448 13.68 25.32 10.74
CA GLU A 448 14.71 24.31 10.47
C GLU A 448 14.25 22.86 10.73
N TRP A 449 13.19 22.64 11.52
CA TRP A 449 12.71 21.30 11.90
C TRP A 449 11.39 20.91 11.26
N PHE A 450 10.65 21.89 10.75
CA PHE A 450 9.44 21.67 9.97
C PHE A 450 9.82 21.78 8.50
N GLU A 451 10.26 20.66 7.91
CA GLU A 451 10.16 20.55 6.47
C GLU A 451 8.69 20.77 6.07
N PRO A 452 8.39 21.43 4.94
CA PRO A 452 7.04 21.55 4.38
C PRO A 452 6.30 20.20 4.17
N THR A 453 6.97 19.08 4.45
CA THR A 453 6.52 17.69 4.28
C THR A 453 6.09 17.02 5.59
N ALA A 454 6.26 17.66 6.75
CA ALA A 454 5.93 17.03 8.03
C ALA A 454 4.42 16.78 8.18
N ASP A 455 4.01 15.54 8.41
CA ASP A 455 2.63 15.19 8.72
C ASP A 455 2.47 15.06 10.24
N LEU A 456 1.80 16.00 10.90
CA LEU A 456 1.47 15.90 12.33
C LEU A 456 0.56 14.71 12.63
N PHE A 457 -0.12 14.11 11.64
CA PHE A 457 -0.83 12.85 11.84
C PHE A 457 0.08 11.61 11.86
N ASP A 458 1.35 11.74 11.45
CA ASP A 458 2.37 10.69 11.59
C ASP A 458 2.87 10.61 13.06
N PRO A 459 2.67 9.46 13.75
CA PRO A 459 3.17 9.27 15.10
C PRO A 459 4.67 9.51 15.26
N ASP A 460 5.49 9.12 14.28
CA ASP A 460 6.94 9.24 14.36
C ASP A 460 7.40 10.70 14.34
N VAL A 461 6.69 11.54 13.56
CA VAL A 461 6.89 13.00 13.56
C VAL A 461 6.57 13.57 14.92
N ARG A 462 5.42 13.20 15.51
CA ARG A 462 5.02 13.71 16.84
C ARG A 462 5.97 13.26 17.95
N ASP A 463 6.43 12.01 17.92
CA ASP A 463 7.39 11.50 18.90
C ASP A 463 8.74 12.23 18.83
N LYS A 464 9.23 12.55 17.63
CA LYS A 464 10.42 13.39 17.45
C LYS A 464 10.25 14.79 18.02
N LEU A 465 9.07 15.41 17.85
CA LEU A 465 8.76 16.74 18.42
C LEU A 465 8.70 16.67 19.96
N ARG A 466 8.13 15.61 20.53
CA ARG A 466 8.09 15.37 21.98
C ARG A 466 9.46 15.19 22.61
N LEU A 467 10.34 14.40 21.97
CA LEU A 467 11.70 14.17 22.45
C LEU A 467 12.51 15.48 22.55
N LYS A 468 12.09 16.51 21.82
CA LYS A 468 12.65 17.87 21.87
C LYS A 468 11.95 18.79 22.87
N GLY A 469 11.01 18.26 23.66
CA GLY A 469 10.28 19.01 24.68
C GLY A 469 9.13 19.87 24.16
N LEU A 470 8.71 19.71 22.90
CA LEU A 470 7.60 20.50 22.35
C LEU A 470 6.24 19.98 22.83
N ARG A 471 5.38 20.92 23.22
CA ARG A 471 4.01 20.64 23.63
C ARG A 471 3.08 20.67 22.41
N LEU A 472 2.58 19.51 22.03
CA LEU A 472 1.58 19.34 20.98
C LEU A 472 0.17 19.35 21.57
N TYR A 473 -0.76 19.98 20.87
CA TYR A 473 -2.18 19.99 21.22
C TYR A 473 -2.97 19.24 20.16
N GLU A 474 -3.98 18.51 20.60
CA GLU A 474 -4.86 17.73 19.74
C GLU A 474 -6.31 18.04 20.09
N HIS A 475 -7.15 18.21 19.06
CA HIS A 475 -8.59 18.38 19.28
C HIS A 475 -9.41 17.81 18.13
N ILE A 476 -10.61 17.35 18.48
CA ILE A 476 -11.60 16.94 17.50
C ILE A 476 -12.78 17.89 17.60
N GLN A 477 -12.81 18.79 16.63
CA GLN A 477 -13.79 19.84 16.51
C GLN A 477 -15.15 19.26 16.14
N SER A 478 -16.17 19.65 16.89
CA SER A 478 -17.56 19.27 16.69
C SER A 478 -18.40 20.45 16.18
N PRO A 479 -19.58 20.20 15.55
CA PRO A 479 -20.46 21.28 15.09
C PRO A 479 -20.80 22.26 16.21
N GLY A 480 -20.77 23.55 15.89
CA GLY A 480 -20.98 24.66 16.83
C GLY A 480 -19.71 25.11 17.56
N GLU A 481 -18.62 24.35 17.53
CA GLU A 481 -17.35 24.78 18.12
C GLU A 481 -16.60 25.75 17.20
N THR A 482 -16.12 26.84 17.78
CA THR A 482 -15.21 27.79 17.12
C THR A 482 -13.81 27.62 17.69
N LEU A 483 -12.85 27.27 16.83
CA LEU A 483 -11.44 27.25 17.17
C LEU A 483 -10.81 28.61 16.93
N PHE A 484 -9.90 29.02 17.80
CA PHE A 484 -9.02 30.15 17.62
C PHE A 484 -7.57 29.67 17.48
N VAL A 485 -6.88 30.21 16.49
CA VAL A 485 -5.48 29.90 16.15
C VAL A 485 -4.65 31.18 16.25
N PRO A 486 -3.77 31.32 17.24
CA PRO A 486 -2.95 32.52 17.37
C PRO A 486 -1.90 32.61 16.26
N SER A 487 -1.46 33.85 16.00
CA SER A 487 -0.42 34.17 15.02
C SER A 487 0.83 33.29 15.16
N GLY A 488 1.22 32.67 14.05
CA GLY A 488 2.44 31.86 13.92
C GLY A 488 2.35 30.43 14.48
N TRP A 489 1.19 29.99 14.96
CA TRP A 489 1.01 28.61 15.40
C TRP A 489 0.89 27.66 14.21
N TRP A 490 1.74 26.63 14.21
CA TRP A 490 1.67 25.55 13.24
C TRP A 490 0.45 24.69 13.55
N HIS A 491 -0.31 24.35 12.51
CA HIS A 491 -1.50 23.54 12.65
C HIS A 491 -1.78 22.73 11.39
N GLN A 492 -2.44 21.59 11.58
CA GLN A 492 -2.86 20.71 10.51
C GLN A 492 -4.26 20.18 10.81
N THR A 493 -5.08 20.03 9.77
CA THR A 493 -6.45 19.53 9.92
C THR A 493 -6.75 18.38 8.98
N ARG A 494 -7.55 17.42 9.46
CA ARG A 494 -8.09 16.32 8.67
C ARG A 494 -9.59 16.18 8.92
N VAL A 495 -10.36 16.09 7.84
CA VAL A 495 -11.82 15.97 7.87
C VAL A 495 -12.22 14.53 8.22
N LEU A 496 -12.93 14.38 9.32
CA LEU A 496 -13.40 13.08 9.84
C LEU A 496 -14.80 12.75 9.34
N GLU A 497 -15.63 13.73 9.06
CA GLU A 497 -16.97 13.57 8.48
C GLU A 497 -17.23 14.73 7.55
N THR A 498 -18.09 14.55 6.55
CA THR A 498 -18.39 15.61 5.57
C THR A 498 -18.71 16.92 6.29
N SER A 499 -17.85 17.91 6.06
CA SER A 499 -17.79 19.10 6.90
C SER A 499 -17.98 20.38 6.10
N ILE A 500 -18.62 21.35 6.73
CA ILE A 500 -18.75 22.73 6.28
C ILE A 500 -18.28 23.61 7.42
N ALA A 501 -17.29 24.45 7.17
CA ALA A 501 -16.78 25.40 8.16
C ALA A 501 -16.62 26.79 7.57
N LEU A 502 -16.83 27.81 8.40
CA LEU A 502 -16.40 29.19 8.15
C LEU A 502 -15.02 29.36 8.75
N THR A 503 -14.08 29.83 7.95
CA THR A 503 -12.74 30.19 8.42
C THR A 503 -12.49 31.66 8.15
N GLY A 504 -11.81 32.34 9.08
CA GLY A 504 -11.45 33.74 8.92
C GLY A 504 -10.06 34.04 9.44
N ASN A 505 -9.30 34.90 8.75
CA ASN A 505 -8.05 35.44 9.27
C ASN A 505 -8.30 36.77 9.98
N ILE A 506 -7.63 36.98 11.12
CA ILE A 506 -7.82 38.13 11.98
C ILE A 506 -6.54 38.96 12.02
N VAL A 507 -6.69 40.27 11.78
CA VAL A 507 -5.68 41.29 12.02
C VAL A 507 -6.21 42.29 13.04
N ASN A 508 -5.47 42.48 14.10
CA ASN A 508 -5.78 43.43 15.17
C ASN A 508 -4.49 43.91 15.84
N SER A 509 -4.62 44.66 16.93
CA SER A 509 -3.48 45.25 17.64
C SER A 509 -2.44 44.26 18.18
N TRP A 510 -2.70 42.95 18.17
CA TRP A 510 -1.78 41.95 18.72
C TRP A 510 -0.78 41.42 17.69
N ASN A 511 -1.22 41.33 16.44
CA ASN A 511 -0.41 40.78 15.36
C ASN A 511 -0.12 41.81 14.25
N ALA A 512 -0.68 43.02 14.32
CA ALA A 512 -0.50 44.08 13.32
C ALA A 512 0.96 44.30 12.92
N GLU A 513 1.89 44.39 13.89
CA GLU A 513 3.30 44.64 13.57
C GLU A 513 3.94 43.45 12.84
N LYS A 514 3.68 42.22 13.28
CA LYS A 514 4.16 41.00 12.59
C LYS A 514 3.58 40.90 11.18
N VAL A 515 2.30 41.24 11.02
CA VAL A 515 1.62 41.27 9.73
C VAL A 515 2.24 42.33 8.81
N ARG A 516 2.54 43.54 9.31
CA ARG A 516 3.22 44.60 8.55
C ARG A 516 4.60 44.14 8.08
N GLU A 517 5.40 43.58 8.97
CA GLU A 517 6.74 43.08 8.64
C GLU A 517 6.67 41.99 7.57
N ALA A 518 5.81 40.99 7.76
CA ALA A 518 5.62 39.90 6.80
C ALA A 518 5.08 40.40 5.46
N ALA A 519 4.14 41.35 5.47
CA ALA A 519 3.57 41.94 4.26
C ALA A 519 4.61 42.74 3.45
N ARG A 520 5.49 43.49 4.12
CA ARG A 520 6.58 44.24 3.47
C ARG A 520 7.63 43.32 2.85
N SER A 521 7.89 42.18 3.48
CA SER A 521 8.85 41.17 3.01
C SER A 521 8.25 40.16 2.02
N ALA A 522 6.96 40.26 1.69
CA ALA A 522 6.29 39.28 0.85
C ALA A 522 6.78 39.35 -0.62
N GLU A 523 7.33 38.26 -1.13
CA GLU A 523 7.79 38.21 -2.52
C GLU A 523 6.71 37.71 -3.49
N HIS A 524 5.81 36.84 -3.04
CA HIS A 524 4.78 36.24 -3.90
C HIS A 524 3.70 37.27 -4.31
N PRO A 525 3.30 37.38 -5.60
CA PRO A 525 2.39 38.44 -6.06
C PRO A 525 1.04 38.49 -5.33
N VAL A 526 0.46 37.31 -5.02
CA VAL A 526 -0.80 37.21 -4.28
C VAL A 526 -0.62 37.73 -2.84
N LEU A 527 0.48 37.37 -2.19
CA LEU A 527 0.76 37.80 -0.82
C LEU A 527 1.07 39.30 -0.76
N ARG A 528 1.75 39.88 -1.76
CA ARG A 528 1.92 41.34 -1.85
C ARG A 528 0.59 42.07 -1.94
N LYS A 529 -0.33 41.57 -2.77
CA LYS A 529 -1.66 42.18 -2.93
C LYS A 529 -2.46 42.12 -1.63
N ILE A 530 -2.53 40.95 -1.00
CA ILE A 530 -3.21 40.79 0.30
C ILE A 530 -2.52 41.64 1.37
N GLY A 531 -1.19 41.59 1.45
CA GLY A 531 -0.40 42.37 2.39
C GLY A 531 -0.63 43.87 2.29
N ALA A 532 -0.72 44.42 1.07
CA ALA A 532 -1.07 45.83 0.87
C ALA A 532 -2.48 46.18 1.35
N MET A 533 -3.45 45.28 1.21
CA MET A 533 -4.82 45.46 1.74
C MET A 533 -4.82 45.42 3.28
N LEU A 534 -4.06 44.49 3.87
CA LEU A 534 -3.92 44.38 5.33
C LEU A 534 -3.21 45.60 5.93
N ILE A 535 -2.13 46.09 5.30
CA ILE A 535 -1.45 47.33 5.73
C ILE A 535 -2.43 48.50 5.76
N ARG A 536 -3.25 48.69 4.72
CA ARG A 536 -4.28 49.74 4.71
C ARG A 536 -5.31 49.57 5.82
N SER A 537 -5.78 48.35 6.09
CA SER A 537 -6.72 48.10 7.19
C SER A 537 -6.13 48.44 8.55
N ILE A 538 -4.84 48.17 8.73
CA ILE A 538 -4.09 48.49 9.93
C ILE A 538 -3.93 50.01 10.07
N GLU A 539 -3.53 50.70 9.02
CA GLU A 539 -3.38 52.17 9.00
C GLU A 539 -4.70 52.92 9.22
N ALA A 540 -5.83 52.34 8.80
CA ALA A 540 -7.15 52.92 9.02
C ALA A 540 -7.70 52.72 10.45
N SER A 541 -7.13 51.78 11.20
CA SER A 541 -7.62 51.40 12.54
C SER A 541 -6.76 51.94 13.68
N GLU A 542 -5.54 52.39 13.37
CA GLU A 542 -4.66 53.17 14.26
C GLU A 542 -4.98 54.66 14.17
#